data_AF-A0A8J3RIM8-F1
#
_entry.id   AF-A0A8J3RIM8-F1
#
_cell.length_a   1.000
_cell.length_b   1.000
_cell.length_c   1.000
_cell.angle_alpha   90.00
_cell.angle_beta   90.00
_cell.angle_gamma   90.00
#
_symmetry.space_group_name_H-M   'P 1'
#
loop_
_entity.id
_entity.type
_entity.pdbx_description
1 polymer ?
#
loop_
_entity_poly.entity_id
_entity_poly.type
_entity_poly.pdbx_seq_one_letter_code
_entity_poly.pdbx_strand_id
1 'polypeptide(L)'
;MGEDVTEQAAQAIVGDGQAINSPEASKGGGGSPVKNKKESGAKALPKWEADARDRVRTAVRRYSKPLVDLVARDANEGDTRLLITDFLCEGLGYDKYEDLTTEYQVKGEFADYGIRIDKQLVAFIEVKRCSQKLNAKHLRQVQMYAVNEGVEWMILSNGQVWQVYHMTAGLPVVIDMALEVDLLSDASLAAKTDALFYLTKEAFKRRLIDDLWRARAATSPKSLAQVLLSDVVVEAVRKEVRRQTSYNADVTEIHRILREEVLRSEILA
;
A
#
# COMPACT_ATOMS: atom_id res chain seq x y z
N MET A 1 -40.75 -46.55 -3.67
CA MET A 1 -42.22 -46.46 -3.59
C MET A 1 -42.58 -46.38 -2.12
N GLY A 2 -43.33 -45.34 -1.74
CA GLY A 2 -43.55 -44.87 -0.37
C GLY A 2 -42.55 -43.75 -0.01
N GLU A 3 -42.93 -42.57 0.48
CA GLU A 3 -44.21 -42.05 0.99
C GLU A 3 -44.30 -40.52 0.81
N ASP A 4 -45.54 -40.05 0.94
CA ASP A 4 -46.04 -38.67 0.96
C ASP A 4 -45.29 -37.69 1.89
N VAL A 5 -45.40 -36.39 1.60
CA VAL A 5 -46.32 -35.45 2.30
C VAL A 5 -45.98 -34.00 1.87
N THR A 6 -46.98 -33.33 1.30
CA THR A 6 -47.06 -31.87 1.12
C THR A 6 -47.61 -31.20 2.38
N GLU A 7 -47.06 -30.06 2.82
CA GLU A 7 -47.82 -29.10 3.64
C GLU A 7 -47.34 -27.64 3.44
N GLN A 8 -48.32 -26.73 3.50
CA GLN A 8 -48.32 -25.36 3.02
C GLN A 8 -47.82 -24.33 4.04
N ALA A 9 -47.50 -23.15 3.50
CA ALA A 9 -47.07 -21.93 4.15
C ALA A 9 -48.11 -21.29 5.10
N ALA A 10 -47.62 -20.66 6.17
CA ALA A 10 -48.39 -19.82 7.09
C ALA A 10 -47.95 -18.34 7.02
N GLN A 11 -48.95 -17.47 7.06
CA GLN A 11 -48.93 -16.02 6.80
C GLN A 11 -48.50 -15.16 8.00
N ALA A 12 -48.05 -13.95 7.66
CA ALA A 12 -47.73 -12.85 8.57
C ALA A 12 -49.01 -12.13 9.06
N ILE A 13 -48.99 -11.70 10.32
CA ILE A 13 -50.02 -10.83 10.93
C ILE A 13 -49.40 -9.45 11.21
N VAL A 14 -50.07 -8.43 10.67
CA VAL A 14 -49.85 -6.99 10.84
C VAL A 14 -50.67 -6.50 12.04
N GLY A 15 -50.14 -5.54 12.79
CA GLY A 15 -50.90 -4.78 13.79
C GLY A 15 -50.39 -3.34 13.91
N ASP A 16 -51.19 -2.40 13.41
CA ASP A 16 -51.20 -0.95 13.71
C ASP A 16 -51.27 -0.72 15.25
N GLY A 17 -50.78 0.33 15.90
CA GLY A 17 -50.64 1.73 15.55
C GLY A 17 -51.51 2.57 16.50
N GLN A 18 -50.92 3.35 17.42
CA GLN A 18 -51.50 4.60 17.96
C GLN A 18 -50.55 5.38 18.91
N ALA A 19 -50.43 6.69 18.66
CA ALA A 19 -49.93 7.76 19.54
C ALA A 19 -50.93 7.97 20.72
N ILE A 20 -50.70 8.74 21.82
CA ILE A 20 -50.29 10.15 21.96
C ILE A 20 -49.99 10.47 23.45
N ASN A 21 -49.19 11.53 23.66
CA ASN A 21 -49.18 12.54 24.75
C ASN A 21 -48.14 12.52 25.89
N SER A 22 -47.39 13.64 25.92
CA SER A 22 -46.52 14.18 26.95
C SER A 22 -47.27 14.60 28.24
N PRO A 23 -46.53 14.88 29.32
CA PRO A 23 -46.57 16.25 29.84
C PRO A 23 -45.21 16.83 30.30
N GLU A 24 -45.29 18.11 30.68
CA GLU A 24 -44.27 19.16 30.74
C GLU A 24 -43.21 19.09 31.87
N ALA A 25 -42.05 19.70 31.52
CA ALA A 25 -41.19 20.63 32.25
C ALA A 25 -40.93 20.48 33.78
N SER A 26 -39.63 20.35 34.12
CA SER A 26 -39.05 21.04 35.27
C SER A 26 -37.67 21.64 34.91
N LYS A 27 -37.41 22.86 35.40
CA LYS A 27 -36.25 23.71 35.13
C LYS A 27 -35.15 23.52 36.19
N GLY A 28 -33.89 23.72 35.75
CA GLY A 28 -32.74 24.14 36.57
C GLY A 28 -31.66 23.06 36.68
N GLY A 29 -30.37 23.28 36.41
CA GLY A 29 -29.62 24.48 36.04
C GLY A 29 -28.14 24.12 35.79
N GLY A 30 -27.38 25.06 35.22
CA GLY A 30 -25.91 25.11 35.41
C GLY A 30 -25.04 24.19 34.56
N GLY A 31 -25.07 24.33 33.22
CA GLY A 31 -24.02 23.79 32.35
C GLY A 31 -23.30 24.92 31.62
N SER A 32 -22.06 25.22 32.03
CA SER A 32 -21.15 26.13 31.32
C SER A 32 -21.06 25.75 29.83
N PRO A 33 -21.06 26.70 28.88
CA PRO A 33 -20.87 26.36 27.49
C PRO A 33 -19.40 25.97 27.29
N VAL A 34 -19.14 24.66 27.21
CA VAL A 34 -17.91 24.14 26.62
C VAL A 34 -17.91 24.66 25.19
N LYS A 35 -17.12 25.70 24.94
CA LYS A 35 -16.82 26.18 23.59
C LYS A 35 -16.25 24.98 22.84
N ASN A 36 -17.05 24.41 21.94
CA ASN A 36 -16.54 23.52 20.90
C ASN A 36 -15.46 24.30 20.15
N LYS A 37 -14.20 24.03 20.48
CA LYS A 37 -13.07 24.35 19.61
C LYS A 37 -13.39 23.65 18.30
N LYS A 38 -13.71 24.44 17.28
CA LYS A 38 -13.71 24.00 15.88
C LYS A 38 -12.49 23.10 15.70
N GLU A 39 -12.75 21.84 15.35
CA GLU A 39 -11.74 20.94 14.84
C GLU A 39 -10.93 21.70 13.79
N SER A 40 -9.62 21.73 13.99
CA SER A 40 -8.69 22.43 13.12
C SER A 40 -8.90 21.91 11.69
N GLY A 41 -9.35 22.80 10.80
CA GLY A 41 -9.61 22.46 9.41
C GLY A 41 -8.43 21.71 8.80
N ALA A 42 -8.71 20.62 8.11
CA ALA A 42 -7.72 19.90 7.31
C ALA A 42 -6.96 20.93 6.47
N LYS A 43 -5.65 21.10 6.74
CA LYS A 43 -4.82 22.01 5.96
C LYS A 43 -4.93 21.57 4.50
N ALA A 44 -5.33 22.48 3.63
CA ALA A 44 -5.34 22.24 2.20
C ALA A 44 -3.96 21.73 1.76
N LEU A 45 -3.95 20.73 0.87
CA LEU A 45 -2.72 20.14 0.34
C LEU A 45 -1.81 21.23 -0.22
N PRO A 46 -0.48 21.17 0.01
CA PRO A 46 0.45 22.09 -0.63
C PRO A 46 0.27 22.08 -2.14
N LYS A 47 0.38 23.25 -2.79
CA LYS A 47 0.17 23.39 -4.24
C LYS A 47 1.01 22.40 -5.05
N TRP A 48 2.30 22.22 -4.70
CA TRP A 48 3.19 21.30 -5.41
C TRP A 48 2.69 19.85 -5.38
N GLU A 49 2.06 19.43 -4.28
CA GLU A 49 1.52 18.07 -4.15
C GLU A 49 0.26 17.91 -5.00
N ALA A 50 -0.62 18.91 -4.96
CA ALA A 50 -1.81 18.94 -5.80
C ALA A 50 -1.46 18.90 -7.30
N ASP A 51 -0.47 19.71 -7.72
CA ASP A 51 0.01 19.76 -9.10
C ASP A 51 0.63 18.43 -9.53
N ALA A 52 1.45 17.79 -8.68
CA ALA A 52 2.03 16.48 -8.96
C ALA A 52 0.97 15.37 -9.07
N ARG A 53 -0.01 15.34 -8.15
CA ARG A 53 -1.13 14.39 -8.22
C ARG A 53 -1.98 14.58 -9.47
N ASP A 54 -2.24 15.82 -9.88
CA ASP A 54 -2.98 16.10 -11.11
C ASP A 54 -2.21 15.63 -12.36
N ARG A 55 -0.90 15.85 -12.40
CA ARG A 55 -0.04 15.36 -13.48
C ARG A 55 -0.07 13.83 -13.57
N VAL A 56 0.08 13.13 -12.45
CA VAL A 56 -0.03 11.66 -12.39
C VAL A 56 -1.40 11.21 -12.87
N ARG A 57 -2.48 11.80 -12.37
CA ARG A 57 -3.86 11.47 -12.76
C ARG A 57 -4.07 11.62 -14.27
N THR A 58 -3.55 12.70 -14.84
CA THR A 58 -3.63 12.99 -16.27
C THR A 58 -2.84 11.96 -17.08
N ALA A 59 -1.64 11.60 -16.64
CA ALA A 59 -0.83 10.56 -17.27
C ALA A 59 -1.51 9.18 -17.21
N VAL A 60 -2.06 8.77 -16.06
CA VAL A 60 -2.80 7.49 -15.94
C VAL A 60 -3.94 7.43 -16.96
N ARG A 61 -4.69 8.53 -17.15
CA ARG A 61 -5.72 8.60 -18.20
C ARG A 61 -5.14 8.53 -19.60
N ARG A 62 -4.11 9.33 -19.88
CA ARG A 62 -3.48 9.45 -21.20
C ARG A 62 -2.89 8.12 -21.67
N TYR A 63 -2.19 7.41 -20.78
CA TYR A 63 -1.46 6.19 -21.10
C TYR A 63 -2.31 4.92 -20.96
N SER A 64 -3.54 5.00 -20.44
CA SER A 64 -4.42 3.83 -20.29
C SER A 64 -4.68 3.12 -21.63
N LYS A 65 -5.12 3.84 -22.67
CA LYS A 65 -5.40 3.24 -23.98
C LYS A 65 -4.12 2.71 -24.67
N PRO A 66 -3.03 3.48 -24.79
CA PRO A 66 -1.77 2.96 -25.33
C PRO A 66 -1.28 1.70 -24.61
N LEU A 67 -1.38 1.66 -23.28
CA LEU A 67 -0.99 0.50 -22.49
C LEU A 67 -1.85 -0.73 -22.81
N VAL A 68 -3.18 -0.59 -22.92
CA VAL A 68 -4.07 -1.67 -23.34
C VAL A 68 -3.68 -2.18 -24.73
N ASP A 69 -3.38 -1.28 -25.67
CA ASP A 69 -2.99 -1.65 -27.04
C ASP A 69 -1.63 -2.39 -27.05
N LEU A 70 -0.66 -1.97 -26.22
CA LEU A 70 0.62 -2.67 -26.05
C LEU A 70 0.42 -4.09 -25.51
N VAL A 71 -0.40 -4.24 -24.48
CA VAL A 71 -0.73 -5.55 -23.88
C VAL A 71 -1.42 -6.45 -24.91
N ALA A 72 -2.41 -5.92 -25.64
CA ALA A 72 -3.17 -6.69 -26.62
C ALA A 72 -2.31 -7.25 -27.76
N ARG A 73 -1.25 -6.54 -28.16
CA ARG A 73 -0.33 -6.96 -29.24
C ARG A 73 0.92 -7.69 -28.76
N ASP A 74 1.02 -7.98 -27.46
CA ASP A 74 2.24 -8.51 -26.83
C ASP A 74 3.51 -7.72 -27.20
N ALA A 75 3.45 -6.40 -26.99
CA ALA A 75 4.55 -5.50 -27.31
C ALA A 75 5.86 -5.94 -26.64
N ASN A 76 6.97 -5.87 -27.38
CA ASN A 76 8.28 -6.24 -26.87
C ASN A 76 8.76 -5.27 -25.77
N GLU A 77 9.83 -5.64 -25.07
CA GLU A 77 10.39 -4.83 -23.97
C GLU A 77 10.79 -3.40 -24.39
N GLY A 78 11.31 -3.22 -25.61
CA GLY A 78 11.67 -1.91 -26.14
C GLY A 78 10.46 -0.99 -26.32
N ASP A 79 9.36 -1.52 -26.85
CA ASP A 79 8.09 -0.79 -26.99
C ASP A 79 7.48 -0.45 -25.62
N THR A 80 7.53 -1.39 -24.66
CA THR A 80 7.11 -1.10 -23.27
C THR A 80 7.97 0.01 -22.65
N ARG A 81 9.28 -0.02 -22.89
CA ARG A 81 10.25 0.96 -22.39
C ARG A 81 9.94 2.36 -22.92
N LEU A 82 9.48 2.51 -24.16
CA LEU A 82 9.04 3.81 -24.71
C LEU A 82 7.88 4.39 -23.88
N LEU A 83 6.83 3.60 -23.65
CA LEU A 83 5.67 4.05 -22.85
C LEU A 83 6.08 4.39 -21.41
N ILE A 84 6.94 3.59 -20.79
CA ILE A 84 7.44 3.86 -19.43
C ILE A 84 8.27 5.15 -19.39
N THR A 85 9.11 5.39 -20.39
CA THR A 85 9.90 6.64 -20.48
C THR A 85 8.98 7.85 -20.52
N ASP A 86 7.95 7.80 -21.37
CA ASP A 86 7.00 8.89 -21.51
C ASP A 86 6.19 9.07 -20.21
N PHE A 87 5.81 7.97 -19.54
CA PHE A 87 5.13 8.03 -18.24
C PHE A 87 6.01 8.61 -17.12
N LEU A 88 7.29 8.25 -17.07
CA LEU A 88 8.27 8.80 -16.13
C LEU A 88 8.40 10.32 -16.34
N CYS A 89 8.50 10.76 -17.58
CA CYS A 89 8.69 12.17 -17.88
C CYS A 89 7.41 12.98 -17.66
N GLU A 90 6.32 12.60 -18.34
CA GLU A 90 5.09 13.38 -18.37
C GLU A 90 4.20 13.16 -17.16
N GLY A 91 4.23 11.97 -16.55
CA GLY A 91 3.42 11.64 -15.38
C GLY A 91 4.15 11.87 -14.07
N LEU A 92 5.36 11.32 -13.96
CA LEU A 92 6.13 11.35 -12.71
C LEU A 92 7.03 12.58 -12.58
N GLY A 93 7.19 13.37 -13.65
CA GLY A 93 7.83 14.68 -13.63
C GLY A 93 9.36 14.63 -13.69
N TYR A 94 9.92 13.53 -14.17
CA TYR A 94 11.36 13.41 -14.39
C TYR A 94 11.78 14.10 -15.69
N ASP A 95 12.89 14.80 -15.66
CA ASP A 95 13.57 15.25 -16.87
C ASP A 95 14.36 14.08 -17.48
N LYS A 96 14.16 13.88 -18.78
CA LYS A 96 14.75 12.75 -19.52
C LYS A 96 16.28 12.75 -19.55
N TYR A 97 16.90 13.93 -19.51
CA TYR A 97 18.34 14.10 -19.67
C TYR A 97 19.05 14.38 -18.35
N GLU A 98 18.37 15.00 -17.38
CA GLU A 98 18.94 15.29 -16.07
C GLU A 98 18.68 14.19 -15.04
N ASP A 99 17.45 13.66 -14.99
CA ASP A 99 17.03 12.76 -13.91
C ASP A 99 17.11 11.28 -14.30
N LEU A 100 17.13 10.94 -15.59
CA LEU A 100 17.21 9.55 -16.05
C LEU A 100 18.58 9.25 -16.66
N THR A 101 19.13 8.08 -16.35
CA THR A 101 20.37 7.57 -16.97
C THR A 101 20.20 6.13 -17.44
N THR A 102 20.73 5.83 -18.63
CA THR A 102 20.82 4.48 -19.19
C THR A 102 22.23 3.90 -19.07
N GLU A 103 23.14 4.55 -18.36
CA GLU A 103 24.55 4.11 -18.20
C GLU A 103 24.68 2.73 -17.57
N TYR A 104 23.64 2.30 -16.85
CA TYR A 104 23.56 1.00 -16.22
C TYR A 104 23.02 -0.07 -17.16
N GLN A 105 22.60 0.25 -18.38
CA GLN A 105 22.05 -0.75 -19.31
C GLN A 105 23.17 -1.53 -20.00
N VAL A 106 23.29 -2.84 -19.75
CA VAL A 106 23.97 -3.76 -20.67
C VAL A 106 23.09 -4.96 -21.01
N LYS A 107 23.03 -5.23 -22.33
CA LYS A 107 22.23 -6.25 -23.05
C LYS A 107 21.46 -7.26 -22.19
N GLY A 108 20.33 -6.84 -21.60
CA GLY A 108 19.36 -7.73 -20.93
C GLY A 108 19.78 -8.28 -19.57
N GLU A 109 20.91 -7.84 -19.02
CA GLU A 109 21.41 -8.29 -17.71
C GLU A 109 21.35 -7.20 -16.62
N PHE A 110 21.08 -5.94 -16.99
CA PHE A 110 21.18 -4.80 -16.09
C PHE A 110 19.92 -3.92 -16.11
N ALA A 111 19.81 -3.00 -15.13
CA ALA A 111 18.76 -1.99 -15.03
C ALA A 111 18.65 -1.13 -16.31
N ASP A 112 17.41 -0.92 -16.75
CA ASP A 112 17.11 -0.04 -17.89
C ASP A 112 17.35 1.43 -17.58
N TYR A 113 17.01 1.86 -16.37
CA TYR A 113 17.20 3.23 -15.93
C TYR A 113 17.75 3.32 -14.51
N GLY A 114 18.60 4.32 -14.28
CA GLY A 114 18.80 4.93 -12.97
C GLY A 114 17.99 6.23 -12.86
N ILE A 115 17.35 6.45 -11.72
CA ILE A 115 16.71 7.73 -11.36
C ILE A 115 17.68 8.55 -10.51
N ARG A 116 17.90 9.80 -10.88
CA ARG A 116 18.66 10.79 -10.13
C ARG A 116 17.73 11.84 -9.53
N ILE A 117 18.01 12.22 -8.29
CA ILE A 117 17.43 13.40 -7.64
C ILE A 117 18.59 14.25 -7.15
N ASP A 118 18.59 15.53 -7.52
CA ASP A 118 19.68 16.46 -7.19
C ASP A 118 21.07 15.88 -7.53
N LYS A 119 21.16 15.21 -8.70
CA LYS A 119 22.33 14.52 -9.26
C LYS A 119 22.80 13.26 -8.51
N GLN A 120 22.10 12.83 -7.47
CA GLN A 120 22.38 11.59 -6.76
C GLN A 120 21.49 10.46 -7.28
N LEU A 121 22.05 9.28 -7.52
CA LEU A 121 21.29 8.10 -7.91
C LEU A 121 20.47 7.60 -6.71
N VAL A 122 19.15 7.49 -6.88
CA VAL A 122 18.22 7.13 -5.79
C VAL A 122 17.40 5.87 -6.06
N ALA A 123 17.25 5.47 -7.33
CA ALA A 123 16.53 4.25 -7.67
C ALA A 123 17.03 3.63 -8.98
N PHE A 124 16.83 2.33 -9.12
CA PHE A 124 16.92 1.61 -10.40
C PHE A 124 15.54 1.20 -10.92
N ILE A 125 15.37 1.19 -12.23
CA ILE A 125 14.16 0.70 -12.90
C ILE A 125 14.55 -0.43 -13.86
N GLU A 126 13.86 -1.55 -13.75
CA GLU A 126 13.88 -2.64 -14.72
C GLU A 126 12.54 -2.72 -15.44
N VAL A 127 12.59 -2.66 -16.77
CA VAL A 127 11.44 -2.79 -17.64
C VAL A 127 11.36 -4.22 -18.17
N LYS A 128 10.14 -4.76 -18.21
CA LYS A 128 9.84 -6.04 -18.86
C LYS A 128 8.83 -5.89 -19.97
N ARG A 129 8.74 -6.91 -20.82
CA ARG A 129 7.68 -7.07 -21.81
C ARG A 129 6.30 -6.93 -21.15
N CYS A 130 5.34 -6.28 -21.82
CA CYS A 130 4.04 -5.96 -21.22
C CYS A 130 3.24 -7.19 -20.75
N SER A 131 3.35 -8.34 -21.44
CA SER A 131 2.69 -9.59 -21.06
C SER A 131 3.43 -10.37 -19.96
N GLN A 132 4.66 -9.98 -19.63
CA GLN A 132 5.50 -10.73 -18.71
C GLN A 132 5.11 -10.40 -17.27
N LYS A 133 4.74 -11.44 -16.51
CA LYS A 133 4.49 -11.30 -15.07
C LYS A 133 5.78 -11.00 -14.32
N LEU A 134 5.77 -9.92 -13.54
CA LEU A 134 6.88 -9.53 -12.69
C LEU A 134 7.10 -10.57 -11.57
N ASN A 135 8.37 -10.84 -11.24
CA ASN A 135 8.73 -11.84 -10.24
C ASN A 135 10.11 -11.57 -9.64
N ALA A 136 10.44 -12.33 -8.58
CA ALA A 136 11.69 -12.18 -7.83
C ALA A 136 12.98 -12.45 -8.63
N LYS A 137 12.93 -13.11 -9.80
CA LYS A 137 14.11 -13.22 -10.68
C LYS A 137 14.45 -11.88 -11.32
N HIS A 138 13.44 -11.10 -11.71
CA HIS A 138 13.65 -9.77 -12.28
C HIS A 138 14.22 -8.83 -11.20
N LEU A 139 13.70 -8.90 -9.96
CA LEU A 139 14.22 -8.11 -8.84
C LEU A 139 15.71 -8.37 -8.58
N ARG A 140 16.14 -9.63 -8.68
CA ARG A 140 17.55 -10.00 -8.52
C ARG A 140 18.49 -9.37 -9.56
N GLN A 141 17.98 -9.03 -10.75
CA GLN A 141 18.80 -8.36 -11.78
C GLN A 141 19.21 -6.96 -11.35
N VAL A 142 18.35 -6.23 -10.64
CA VAL A 142 18.64 -4.87 -10.15
C VAL A 142 19.23 -4.84 -8.73
N GLN A 143 18.98 -5.88 -7.93
CA GLN A 143 19.45 -5.96 -6.54
C GLN A 143 20.97 -5.83 -6.41
N MET A 144 21.75 -6.49 -7.28
CA MET A 144 23.21 -6.48 -7.16
C MET A 144 23.78 -5.06 -7.31
N TYR A 145 23.22 -4.26 -8.23
CA TYR A 145 23.63 -2.88 -8.43
C TYR A 145 23.15 -1.97 -7.30
N ALA A 146 21.93 -2.18 -6.82
CA ALA A 146 21.43 -1.48 -5.65
C ALA A 146 22.40 -1.65 -4.45
N VAL A 147 22.89 -2.87 -4.23
CA VAL A 147 23.91 -3.15 -3.20
C VAL A 147 25.24 -2.45 -3.49
N ASN A 148 25.77 -2.59 -4.71
CA ASN A 148 27.09 -2.04 -5.06
C ASN A 148 27.14 -0.51 -5.06
N GLU A 149 26.07 0.14 -5.51
CA GLU A 149 25.96 1.61 -5.61
C GLU A 149 25.36 2.23 -4.33
N GLY A 150 24.91 1.42 -3.37
CA GLY A 150 24.26 1.90 -2.15
C GLY A 150 22.90 2.57 -2.40
N VAL A 151 22.18 2.14 -3.45
CA VAL A 151 20.88 2.67 -3.83
C VAL A 151 19.77 1.88 -3.15
N GLU A 152 18.89 2.57 -2.41
CA GLU A 152 17.88 1.92 -1.57
C GLU A 152 16.64 1.47 -2.36
N TRP A 153 16.35 2.05 -3.52
CA TRP A 153 15.10 1.80 -4.24
C TRP A 153 15.30 1.03 -5.55
N MET A 154 14.45 0.02 -5.76
CA MET A 154 14.36 -0.71 -7.02
C MET A 154 12.91 -0.76 -7.50
N ILE A 155 12.70 -0.54 -8.79
CA ILE A 155 11.39 -0.49 -9.42
C ILE A 155 11.37 -1.53 -10.53
N LEU A 156 10.36 -2.39 -10.52
CA LEU A 156 10.06 -3.29 -11.63
C LEU A 156 8.78 -2.83 -12.31
N SER A 157 8.77 -2.76 -13.63
CA SER A 157 7.55 -2.48 -14.36
C SER A 157 7.46 -3.19 -15.71
N ASN A 158 6.25 -3.59 -16.08
CA ASN A 158 5.91 -4.01 -17.43
C ASN A 158 4.93 -3.01 -18.09
N GLY A 159 4.88 -1.78 -17.59
CA GLY A 159 3.94 -0.74 -17.98
C GLY A 159 2.62 -0.84 -17.23
N GLN A 160 2.04 -2.04 -17.13
CA GLN A 160 0.79 -2.26 -16.39
C GLN A 160 1.01 -2.26 -14.89
N VAL A 161 1.91 -3.12 -14.42
CA VAL A 161 2.23 -3.27 -13.00
C VAL A 161 3.50 -2.50 -12.69
N TRP A 162 3.48 -1.77 -11.58
CA TRP A 162 4.63 -1.06 -11.01
C TRP A 162 4.86 -1.59 -9.60
N GLN A 163 5.97 -2.30 -9.39
CA GLN A 163 6.38 -2.80 -8.08
C GLN A 163 7.59 -2.01 -7.61
N VAL A 164 7.51 -1.46 -6.40
CA VAL A 164 8.59 -0.66 -5.81
C VAL A 164 9.08 -1.35 -4.56
N TYR A 165 10.38 -1.58 -4.51
CA TYR A 165 11.05 -2.28 -3.43
C TYR A 165 12.06 -1.37 -2.75
N HIS A 166 12.09 -1.45 -1.42
CA HIS A 166 13.10 -0.83 -0.59
C HIS A 166 14.11 -1.89 -0.15
N MET A 167 15.41 -1.58 -0.28
CA MET A 167 16.50 -2.38 0.24
C MET A 167 17.02 -1.75 1.53
N THR A 168 16.92 -2.49 2.63
CA THR A 168 17.62 -2.16 3.86
C THR A 168 18.98 -2.85 3.86
N ALA A 169 20.06 -2.06 3.95
CA ALA A 169 21.41 -2.58 4.04
C ALA A 169 21.58 -3.49 5.29
N GLY A 170 22.34 -4.57 5.14
CA GLY A 170 22.54 -5.57 6.19
C GLY A 170 23.21 -6.83 5.66
N LEU A 171 23.49 -7.79 6.56
CA LEU A 171 24.01 -9.11 6.22
C LEU A 171 23.09 -10.19 6.81
N PRO A 172 22.13 -10.73 6.04
CA PRO A 172 21.81 -10.43 4.64
C PRO A 172 21.08 -9.08 4.47
N VAL A 173 21.06 -8.55 3.24
CA VAL A 173 20.19 -7.42 2.90
C VAL A 173 18.73 -7.84 2.98
N VAL A 174 17.87 -6.91 3.41
CA VAL A 174 16.42 -7.11 3.48
C VAL A 174 15.76 -6.33 2.37
N ILE A 175 14.85 -6.96 1.64
CA ILE A 175 14.11 -6.32 0.55
C ILE A 175 12.62 -6.44 0.83
N ASP A 176 11.97 -5.29 0.92
CA ASP A 176 10.54 -5.18 1.19
C ASP A 176 9.84 -4.50 0.03
N MET A 177 8.66 -5.00 -0.35
CA MET A 177 7.82 -4.30 -1.31
C MET A 177 7.13 -3.12 -0.61
N ALA A 178 7.48 -1.90 -1.01
CA ALA A 178 6.88 -0.69 -0.47
C ALA A 178 5.48 -0.46 -1.07
N LEU A 179 5.32 -0.59 -2.38
CA LEU A 179 4.02 -0.46 -3.05
C LEU A 179 3.96 -1.27 -4.34
N GLU A 180 2.73 -1.60 -4.73
CA GLU A 180 2.41 -2.18 -6.04
C GLU A 180 1.19 -1.44 -6.59
N VAL A 181 1.23 -1.11 -7.89
CA VAL A 181 0.09 -0.52 -8.61
C VAL A 181 -0.11 -1.25 -9.92
N ASP A 182 -1.31 -1.76 -10.15
CA ASP A 182 -1.77 -2.24 -11.46
C ASP A 182 -2.66 -1.19 -12.12
N LEU A 183 -2.16 -0.60 -13.21
CA LEU A 183 -2.84 0.45 -13.96
C LEU A 183 -4.07 -0.03 -14.72
N LEU A 184 -4.19 -1.33 -15.02
CA LEU A 184 -5.33 -1.93 -15.72
C LEU A 184 -6.29 -2.68 -14.79
N SER A 185 -6.00 -2.74 -13.48
CA SER A 185 -6.93 -3.27 -12.48
C SER A 185 -8.22 -2.46 -12.36
N ASP A 186 -9.22 -3.02 -11.67
CA ASP A 186 -10.49 -2.36 -11.37
C ASP A 186 -10.38 -1.24 -10.31
N ALA A 187 -9.18 -0.97 -9.79
CA ALA A 187 -8.95 0.11 -8.84
C ALA A 187 -9.33 1.48 -9.45
N SER A 188 -9.89 2.35 -8.62
CA SER A 188 -10.30 3.69 -9.06
C SER A 188 -9.10 4.50 -9.54
N LEU A 189 -9.35 5.46 -10.44
CA LEU A 189 -8.32 6.39 -10.90
C LEU A 189 -7.66 7.14 -9.73
N ALA A 190 -8.44 7.51 -8.70
CA ALA A 190 -7.91 8.15 -7.50
C ALA A 190 -6.92 7.24 -6.77
N ALA A 191 -7.28 5.98 -6.55
CA ALA A 191 -6.40 5.01 -5.88
C ALA A 191 -5.09 4.78 -6.65
N LYS A 192 -5.17 4.63 -7.99
CA LYS A 192 -3.99 4.51 -8.86
C LYS A 192 -3.10 5.75 -8.79
N THR A 193 -3.71 6.94 -8.81
CA THR A 193 -3.02 8.23 -8.70
C THR A 193 -2.32 8.36 -7.35
N ASP A 194 -3.02 8.05 -6.26
CA ASP A 194 -2.49 8.20 -4.91
C ASP A 194 -1.33 7.24 -4.63
N ALA A 195 -1.37 6.04 -5.19
CA ALA A 195 -0.28 5.08 -5.08
C ALA A 195 0.93 5.48 -5.94
N LEU A 196 0.72 5.90 -7.20
CA LEU A 196 1.80 6.35 -8.09
C LEU A 196 2.41 7.70 -7.69
N PHE A 197 1.69 8.53 -6.93
CA PHE A 197 2.21 9.81 -6.45
C PHE A 197 3.57 9.68 -5.75
N TYR A 198 3.78 8.61 -4.99
CA TYR A 198 5.04 8.35 -4.29
C TYR A 198 6.23 8.12 -5.23
N LEU A 199 5.99 7.81 -6.51
CA LEU A 199 7.02 7.67 -7.53
C LEU A 199 7.37 8.98 -8.24
N THR A 200 6.69 10.09 -7.95
CA THR A 200 6.99 11.39 -8.56
C THR A 200 8.34 11.92 -8.11
N LYS A 201 8.99 12.72 -8.97
CA LYS A 201 10.23 13.42 -8.64
C LYS A 201 10.10 14.21 -7.34
N GLU A 202 8.98 14.89 -7.14
CA GLU A 202 8.70 15.70 -5.95
C GLU A 202 8.58 14.84 -4.68
N ALA A 203 7.93 13.67 -4.77
CA ALA A 203 7.80 12.75 -3.64
C ALA A 203 9.14 12.13 -3.24
N PHE A 204 9.96 11.70 -4.22
CA PHE A 204 11.32 11.22 -3.98
C PHE A 204 12.20 12.29 -3.35
N LYS A 205 12.21 13.51 -3.91
CA LYS A 205 12.98 14.64 -3.37
C LYS A 205 12.62 14.98 -1.92
N ARG A 206 11.37 14.74 -1.53
CA ARG A 206 10.87 14.96 -0.17
C ARG A 206 10.91 13.72 0.72
N ARG A 207 11.42 12.59 0.21
CA ARG A 207 11.49 11.29 0.93
C ARG A 207 10.14 10.75 1.41
N LEU A 208 9.07 11.08 0.69
CA LEU A 208 7.71 10.63 1.07
C LEU A 208 7.53 9.12 0.85
N ILE A 209 8.26 8.55 -0.10
CA ILE A 209 8.27 7.10 -0.34
C ILE A 209 8.95 6.35 0.81
N ASP A 210 9.97 6.94 1.45
CA ASP A 210 10.59 6.42 2.66
C ASP A 210 9.58 6.36 3.82
N ASP A 211 8.80 7.44 4.01
CA ASP A 211 7.79 7.50 5.06
C ASP A 211 6.68 6.46 4.83
N LEU A 212 6.25 6.29 3.57
CA LEU A 212 5.30 5.23 3.19
C LEU A 212 5.86 3.84 3.51
N TRP A 213 7.10 3.57 3.10
CA TRP A 213 7.73 2.28 3.37
C TRP A 213 7.90 2.03 4.86
N ARG A 214 8.41 3.00 5.63
CA ARG A 214 8.58 2.88 7.09
C ARG A 214 7.26 2.57 7.79
N ALA A 215 6.19 3.28 7.42
CA ALA A 215 4.87 3.00 7.95
C ALA A 215 4.43 1.57 7.64
N ARG A 216 4.57 1.13 6.39
CA ARG A 216 4.19 -0.23 5.96
C ARG A 216 5.05 -1.32 6.61
N ALA A 217 6.36 -1.11 6.74
CA ALA A 217 7.28 -2.03 7.39
C ALA A 217 6.94 -2.18 8.88
N ALA A 218 6.68 -1.06 9.57
CA ALA A 218 6.28 -1.04 10.98
C ALA A 218 4.90 -1.69 11.23
N THR A 219 4.01 -1.67 10.24
CA THR A 219 2.70 -2.34 10.32
C THR A 219 2.65 -3.65 9.52
N SER A 220 3.80 -4.21 9.15
CA SER A 220 3.84 -5.48 8.43
C SER A 220 3.36 -6.62 9.33
N PRO A 221 2.80 -7.72 8.77
CA PRO A 221 2.35 -8.85 9.58
C PRO A 221 3.44 -9.39 10.52
N LYS A 222 4.69 -9.46 10.04
CA LYS A 222 5.84 -9.89 10.84
C LYS A 222 6.15 -8.92 11.98
N SER A 223 6.16 -7.62 11.71
CA SER A 223 6.41 -6.60 12.73
C SER A 223 5.31 -6.59 13.80
N LEU A 224 4.04 -6.66 13.40
CA LEU A 224 2.93 -6.74 14.33
C LEU A 224 2.94 -8.05 15.13
N ALA A 225 3.31 -9.18 14.53
CA ALA A 225 3.47 -10.44 15.25
C ALA A 225 4.55 -10.34 16.35
N GLN A 226 5.69 -9.70 16.06
CA GLN A 226 6.73 -9.44 17.07
C GLN A 226 6.22 -8.56 18.21
N VAL A 227 5.44 -7.52 17.90
CA VAL A 227 4.81 -6.66 18.92
C VAL A 227 3.84 -7.46 19.79
N LEU A 228 2.98 -8.28 19.17
CA LEU A 228 2.00 -9.10 19.88
C LEU A 228 2.64 -10.14 20.81
N LEU A 229 3.83 -10.64 20.44
CA LEU A 229 4.60 -11.60 21.23
C LEU A 229 5.55 -10.93 22.25
N SER A 230 5.59 -9.60 22.33
CA SER A 230 6.43 -8.90 23.31
C SER A 230 5.92 -9.07 24.74
N ASP A 231 6.84 -9.11 25.71
CA ASP A 231 6.50 -9.26 27.14
C ASP A 231 5.45 -8.24 27.61
N VAL A 232 5.51 -7.01 27.11
CA VAL A 232 4.57 -5.94 27.46
C VAL A 232 3.15 -6.28 27.01
N VAL A 233 3.00 -6.81 25.78
CA VAL A 233 1.69 -7.15 25.23
C VAL A 233 1.18 -8.46 25.82
N VAL A 234 2.02 -9.47 25.97
CA VAL A 234 1.63 -10.74 26.62
C VAL A 234 1.17 -10.48 28.06
N GLU A 235 1.85 -9.60 28.80
CA GLU A 235 1.44 -9.21 30.14
C GLU A 235 0.12 -8.42 30.15
N ALA A 236 -0.10 -7.56 29.16
CA ALA A 236 -1.38 -6.86 28.99
C ALA A 236 -2.52 -7.86 28.71
N VAL A 237 -2.28 -8.86 27.86
CA VAL A 237 -3.22 -9.96 27.59
C VAL A 237 -3.50 -10.74 28.88
N ARG A 238 -2.48 -11.09 29.68
CA ARG A 238 -2.67 -11.75 30.98
C ARG A 238 -3.59 -10.96 31.91
N LYS A 239 -3.32 -9.66 32.06
CA LYS A 239 -4.14 -8.77 32.90
C LYS A 239 -5.58 -8.72 32.42
N GLU A 240 -5.79 -8.67 31.11
CA GLU A 240 -7.13 -8.61 30.54
C GLU A 240 -7.89 -9.93 30.69
N VAL A 241 -7.23 -11.09 30.49
CA VAL A 241 -7.81 -12.42 30.78
C VAL A 241 -8.22 -12.52 32.24
N ARG A 242 -7.35 -12.11 33.17
CA ARG A 242 -7.65 -12.11 34.60
C ARG A 242 -8.83 -11.20 34.93
N ARG A 243 -8.90 -10.01 34.32
CA ARG A 243 -10.01 -9.07 34.53
C ARG A 243 -11.35 -9.64 34.09
N GLN A 244 -11.38 -10.35 32.96
CA GLN A 244 -12.61 -10.90 32.38
C GLN A 244 -13.03 -12.23 33.01
N THR A 245 -12.08 -13.07 33.42
CA THR A 245 -12.36 -14.47 33.81
C THR A 245 -12.02 -14.79 35.26
N SER A 246 -11.39 -13.86 35.99
CA SER A 246 -10.76 -14.08 37.31
C SER A 246 -9.59 -15.09 37.31
N TYR A 247 -9.27 -15.72 36.17
CA TYR A 247 -8.17 -16.67 36.05
C TYR A 247 -6.84 -15.95 35.81
N ASN A 248 -5.83 -16.25 36.62
CA ASN A 248 -4.49 -15.71 36.47
C ASN A 248 -3.62 -16.68 35.65
N ALA A 249 -3.69 -16.56 34.33
CA ALA A 249 -2.93 -17.38 33.39
C ALA A 249 -1.41 -17.14 33.48
N ASP A 250 -0.61 -18.16 33.13
CA ASP A 250 0.84 -18.03 32.99
C ASP A 250 1.20 -17.27 31.70
N VAL A 251 2.17 -16.36 31.79
CA VAL A 251 2.66 -15.54 30.67
C VAL A 251 3.31 -16.43 29.61
N THR A 252 4.03 -17.48 30.03
CA THR A 252 4.68 -18.43 29.12
C THR A 252 3.66 -19.19 28.28
N GLU A 253 2.57 -19.62 28.91
CA GLU A 253 1.48 -20.33 28.22
C GLU A 253 0.69 -19.41 27.29
N ILE A 254 0.41 -18.16 27.70
CA ILE A 254 -0.20 -17.16 26.79
C ILE A 254 0.69 -16.94 25.58
N HIS A 255 2.00 -16.73 25.78
CA HIS A 255 2.95 -16.55 24.68
C HIS A 255 2.94 -17.76 23.74
N ARG A 256 2.95 -18.99 24.29
CA ARG A 256 2.85 -20.23 23.51
C ARG A 256 1.57 -20.28 22.67
N ILE A 257 0.41 -20.08 23.29
CA ILE A 257 -0.90 -20.08 22.60
C ILE A 257 -0.94 -19.01 21.50
N LEU A 258 -0.49 -17.79 21.80
CA LEU A 258 -0.44 -16.71 20.80
C LEU A 258 0.43 -17.11 19.60
N ARG A 259 1.59 -17.70 19.84
CA ARG A 259 2.54 -18.09 18.79
C ARG A 259 2.07 -19.32 17.99
N GLU A 260 1.52 -20.32 18.64
CA GLU A 260 1.27 -21.64 18.02
C GLU A 260 -0.17 -21.82 17.52
N GLU A 261 -1.13 -21.15 18.15
CA GLU A 261 -2.56 -21.41 17.94
C GLU A 261 -3.31 -20.20 17.38
N VAL A 262 -2.87 -18.97 17.69
CA VAL A 262 -3.56 -17.73 17.26
C VAL A 262 -2.91 -17.08 16.03
N LEU A 263 -1.59 -16.90 16.05
CA LEU A 263 -0.85 -16.30 14.94
C LEU A 263 -0.58 -17.33 13.85
N ARG A 264 -0.72 -16.90 12.59
CA ARG A 264 -0.41 -17.78 11.45
C ARG A 264 1.08 -18.10 11.46
N SER A 265 1.43 -19.36 11.26
CA SER A 265 2.84 -19.80 11.25
C SER A 265 3.70 -19.06 10.21
N GLU A 266 3.11 -18.69 9.07
CA GLU A 266 3.77 -17.99 7.96
C GLU A 266 4.29 -16.57 8.31
N ILE A 267 3.74 -15.92 9.34
CA ILE A 267 4.14 -14.54 9.74
C ILE A 267 5.15 -14.52 10.89
N LEU A 268 5.54 -15.70 11.40
CA LEU A 268 6.46 -15.86 12.54
C LEU A 268 7.90 -16.20 12.14
N ALA A 269 8.13 -16.39 10.84
CA ALA A 269 9.40 -16.76 10.22
C ALA A 269 10.18 -15.55 9.70
#